data_AF-A0A1E1G8N0-F1
#
_entry.id   AF-A0A1E1G8N0-F1
#
_cell.length_a   1.000
_cell.length_b   1.000
_cell.length_c   1.000
_cell.angle_alpha   90.00
_cell.angle_beta   90.00
_cell.angle_gamma   90.00
#
_symmetry.space_group_name_H-M   'P 1'
#
loop_
_entity.id
_entity.type
_entity.pdbx_description
1 polymer ?
#
loop_
_entity_poly.entity_id
_entity_poly.type
_entity_poly.pdbx_seq_one_letter_code
_entity_poly.pdbx_strand_id
1 'polypeptide(L)' 'MKTKLFFYYKWQQPLEEFEQEVNDFMATVQVIDVRHSTATVGDSDGMSAIASLLVLYK' A
#
# COMPACT_ATOMS: atom_id res chain seq x y z
N MET A 1 15.14 6.55 11.08
CA MET A 1 14.78 5.69 9.94
C MET A 1 13.69 4.77 10.40
N LYS A 2 12.48 4.99 9.89
CA LYS A 2 11.28 4.23 10.21
C LYS A 2 10.67 3.73 8.91
N THR A 3 9.86 2.69 9.02
CA THR A 3 9.14 2.10 7.89
C THR A 3 7.65 2.08 8.17
N LYS A 4 6.85 2.45 7.17
CA LYS A 4 5.39 2.33 7.21
C LYS A 4 4.97 1.45 6.04
N LEU A 5 4.14 0.44 6.32
CA LEU A 5 3.64 -0.50 5.34
C LEU A 5 2.15 -0.26 5.15
N PHE A 6 1.73 -0.13 3.90
CA PHE A 6 0.35 0.03 3.47
C PHE A 6 -0.06 -1.16 2.63
N PHE A 7 -1.31 -1.59 2.76
CA PHE A 7 -1.87 -2.67 1.96
C PHE A 7 -3.15 -2.22 1.27
N TYR A 8 -3.19 -2.42 -0.04
CA TYR A 8 -4.38 -2.22 -0.85
C TYR A 8 -5.01 -3.59 -1.15
N TYR A 9 -6.21 -3.76 -0.60
CA TYR A 9 -7.10 -4.87 -0.90
C TYR A 9 -8.33 -4.30 -1.60
N LYS A 10 -8.48 -4.59 -2.90
CA LYS A 10 -9.58 -4.04 -3.74
C LYS A 10 -10.98 -4.27 -3.16
N TRP A 11 -11.18 -5.33 -2.39
CA TRP A 11 -12.46 -5.68 -1.77
C TRP A 11 -12.67 -5.05 -0.38
N GLN A 12 -11.66 -4.40 0.20
CA GLN A 12 -11.77 -3.77 1.52
C GLN A 12 -11.97 -2.26 1.42
N GLN A 13 -11.42 -1.60 0.40
CA GLN A 13 -11.53 -0.15 0.24
C GLN A 13 -11.44 0.29 -1.23
N PRO A 14 -12.06 1.44 -1.59
CA PRO A 14 -11.80 2.13 -2.86
C PRO A 14 -10.32 2.47 -3.05
N LEU A 15 -9.89 2.61 -4.30
CA LEU A 15 -8.50 2.96 -4.59
C LEU A 15 -8.17 4.38 -4.10
N GLU A 16 -9.11 5.30 -4.26
CA GLU A 16 -8.97 6.71 -3.91
C GLU A 16 -8.74 6.90 -2.41
N GLU A 17 -9.41 6.11 -1.55
CA GLU A 17 -9.22 6.17 -0.10
C GLU A 17 -7.82 5.69 0.31
N PHE A 18 -7.34 4.61 -0.31
CA PHE A 18 -5.98 4.11 -0.10
C PHE A 18 -4.92 5.12 -0.55
N GLU A 19 -5.09 5.71 -1.73
CA GLU A 19 -4.18 6.74 -2.25
C GLU A 19 -4.15 7.97 -1.35
N GLN A 20 -5.30 8.40 -0.83
CA GLN A 20 -5.38 9.50 0.12
C GLN A 20 -4.63 9.19 1.42
N GLU A 21 -4.82 8.00 2.01
CA GLU A 21 -4.10 7.59 3.23
C GLU A 21 -2.58 7.63 3.05
N VAL A 22 -2.09 7.08 1.93
CA VAL A 22 -0.66 7.05 1.60
C VAL A 22 -0.12 8.48 1.40
N ASN A 23 -0.85 9.33 0.68
CA ASN A 23 -0.46 10.71 0.39
C ASN A 23 -0.45 11.57 1.66
N ASP A 24 -1.47 11.47 2.52
CA ASP A 24 -1.56 12.19 3.78
C ASP A 24 -0.40 11.82 4.70
N PHE A 25 -0.06 10.53 4.77
CA PHE A 25 1.12 10.10 5.53
C PHE A 25 2.41 10.70 4.96
N MET A 26 2.65 10.56 3.66
CA MET A 26 3.88 11.04 3.01
C MET A 26 4.05 12.56 3.07
N ALA A 27 2.95 13.33 3.17
CA ALA A 27 2.98 14.77 3.36
C ALA A 27 3.53 15.20 4.74
N THR A 28 3.48 14.31 5.75
CA THR A 28 3.86 14.64 7.14
C THR A 28 5.30 14.24 7.49
N VAL A 29 5.98 13.49 6.62
CA VAL A 29 7.31 12.91 6.90
C VAL A 29 8.30 13.22 5.79
N GLN A 30 9.59 13.21 6.12
CA GLN A 30 10.63 13.20 5.09
C GLN A 30 10.75 11.79 4.50
N VAL A 31 10.11 11.58 3.35
CA VAL A 31 10.21 10.34 2.57
C VAL A 31 11.63 10.16 2.03
N ILE A 32 12.14 8.94 2.11
CA ILE A 32 13.48 8.55 1.66
C ILE A 32 13.41 7.59 0.49
N ASP A 33 12.54 6.58 0.60
CA ASP A 33 12.34 5.56 -0.44
C ASP A 33 10.90 5.05 -0.37
N VAL A 34 10.35 4.66 -1.51
CA VAL A 34 9.02 4.06 -1.64
C VAL A 34 9.14 2.83 -2.52
N ARG A 35 8.77 1.67 -1.98
CA ARG A 35 8.76 0.40 -2.72
C ARG A 35 7.35 -0.13 -2.80
N HIS A 36 6.98 -0.70 -3.94
CA HIS A 36 5.72 -1.39 -4.11
C HIS A 36 5.97 -2.87 -4.41
N SER A 37 5.03 -3.70 -4.00
CA SER A 37 4.98 -5.11 -4.39
C SER A 37 3.53 -5.47 -4.67
N THR A 38 3.31 -6.34 -5.65
CA THR A 38 2.00 -6.93 -5.91
C THR A 38 2.10 -8.42 -5.71
N ALA A 39 1.02 -9.02 -5.21
CA ALA A 39 0.90 -10.45 -5.08
C ALA A 39 -0.48 -10.88 -5.58
N THR A 40 -0.51 -11.95 -6.35
CA THR A 40 -1.75 -12.64 -6.68
C THR A 40 -2.14 -13.48 -5.48
N VAL A 41 -3.39 -13.35 -5.02
CA VAL A 41 -3.92 -14.11 -3.89
C VAL A 41 -5.24 -14.73 -4.29
N GLY A 42 -5.48 -15.97 -3.89
CA GLY A 42 -6.67 -16.70 -4.29
C GLY A 42 -6.46 -18.20 -4.29
N ASP A 43 -7.54 -18.92 -4.55
CA ASP A 43 -7.59 -20.36 -4.71
C ASP A 43 -8.20 -20.72 -6.07
N SER A 44 -8.66 -21.96 -6.23
CA SER A 44 -9.32 -22.43 -7.46
C SER A 44 -10.61 -21.68 -7.77
N ASP A 45 -11.25 -21.10 -6.77
CA ASP A 45 -12.61 -20.56 -6.86
C ASP A 45 -12.59 -19.05 -7.09
N GLY A 46 -11.45 -18.39 -6.85
CA GLY A 46 -11.27 -16.97 -7.20
C GLY A 46 -9.84 -16.47 -7.02
N MET A 47 -9.32 -15.81 -8.05
CA MET A 47 -8.03 -15.10 -8.03
C MET A 47 -8.25 -13.59 -7.90
N SER A 48 -7.44 -12.95 -7.07
CA SER A 48 -7.39 -11.52 -6.86
C SER A 48 -5.94 -11.02 -6.79
N ALA A 49 -5.76 -9.72 -6.71
CA ALA A 49 -4.46 -9.09 -6.53
C ALA A 49 -4.48 -8.17 -5.32
N ILE A 50 -3.40 -8.22 -4.54
CA ILE A 50 -3.11 -7.28 -3.47
C ILE A 50 -1.89 -6.46 -3.86
N ALA A 51 -1.90 -5.19 -3.51
CA ALA A 51 -0.73 -4.34 -3.60
C ALA A 51 -0.28 -3.94 -2.20
N SER A 52 1.02 -3.82 -2.00
CA SER A 52 1.60 -3.29 -0.77
C SER A 52 2.59 -2.20 -1.11
N LEU A 53 2.66 -1.18 -0.26
CA LEU A 53 3.56 -0.05 -0.41
C LEU A 53 4.34 0.17 0.88
N LEU A 54 5.67 0.12 0.80
CA LEU A 54 6.59 0.31 1.90
C LEU A 54 7.25 1.69 1.76
N VAL A 55 6.96 2.57 2.71
CA VAL A 55 7.58 3.91 2.79
C VAL A 55 8.69 3.87 3.84
N LEU A 56 9.91 4.20 3.43
CA LEU A 56 11.04 4.48 4.31
C LEU A 56 11.10 5.98 4.55
N TYR A 57 11.15 6.41 5.82
CA TYR A 57 11.10 7.82 6.19
C TYR A 57 12.01 8.14 7.40
N LYS A 58 12.33 9.43 7.60
CA LYS A 58 13.10 9.90 8.76
C LYS A 58 12.23 10.06 9.99
#